data_AF-A0A3P1BZI0-F1
#
_entry.id   AF-A0A3P1BZI0-F1
#
_cell.length_a   1.000
_cell.length_b   1.000
_cell.length_c   1.000
_cell.angle_alpha   90.00
_cell.angle_beta   90.00
_cell.angle_gamma   90.00
#
_symmetry.space_group_name_H-M   'P 1'
#
loop_
_entity.id
_entity.type
_entity.pdbx_description
1 polymer ?
#
loop_
_entity_poly.entity_id
_entity_poly.type
_entity_poly.pdbx_seq_one_letter_code
_entity_poly.pdbx_strand_id
1 'polypeptide(L)'
;MRIQSDKPQPPQSALTELGRIAVGEKVERSGQVVPSSIDSFRIRGDHAETVHKIYGETITELPILFYSDQEELVCNERLEIRTADGKLFGYGDNQTFHIWNDELKKYAVTTTERRPQIMDETVAFVQKNLPPGKAKLIRWLPVLTLRFVIRDIPLLGYWQFSTRAVQTTIPNLRNKFDEYKKLFGSVQYLPFLLKVKKVKTNKPGMVYQYPIVDLVPQFSFETAHRLARYLRENPNADASRWLSEQGEKPEQLPSSAE
;
A
#
# COMPACT_ATOMS: atom_id res chain seq x y z
N MET A 1 -17.01 24.43 20.40
CA MET A 1 -17.08 23.16 21.16
C MET A 1 -17.43 22.07 20.16
N ARG A 2 -16.50 21.17 19.82
CA ARG A 2 -16.80 20.03 18.92
C ARG A 2 -17.30 18.87 19.77
N ILE A 3 -18.43 18.28 19.37
CA ILE A 3 -18.99 17.09 19.99
C ILE A 3 -18.03 15.93 19.70
N GLN A 4 -17.33 15.45 20.72
CA GLN A 4 -16.55 14.22 20.62
C GLN A 4 -17.50 13.03 20.69
N SER A 5 -17.45 12.16 19.69
CA SER A 5 -18.19 10.90 19.67
C SER A 5 -17.31 9.79 20.25
N ASP A 6 -17.76 9.16 21.34
CA ASP A 6 -17.12 8.02 22.04
C ASP A 6 -17.16 6.69 21.27
N LYS A 7 -16.77 6.69 19.99
CA LYS A 7 -16.59 5.45 19.22
C LYS A 7 -15.13 5.28 18.86
N PRO A 8 -14.54 4.08 19.02
CA PRO A 8 -13.25 3.79 18.43
C PRO A 8 -13.39 3.94 16.92
N GLN A 9 -12.93 5.08 16.40
CA GLN A 9 -12.88 5.34 14.98
C GLN A 9 -11.70 4.55 14.42
N PRO A 10 -11.83 3.93 13.23
CA PRO A 10 -10.67 3.41 12.52
C PRO A 10 -9.63 4.53 12.41
N PRO A 11 -8.32 4.23 12.41
CA PRO A 11 -7.27 5.25 12.39
C PRO A 11 -7.53 6.17 11.19
N GLN A 12 -7.99 7.38 11.49
CA GLN A 12 -8.44 8.31 10.49
C GLN A 12 -7.19 8.96 9.92
N SER A 13 -6.88 8.66 8.65
CA SER A 13 -5.82 9.38 7.94
C SER A 13 -6.15 10.87 8.01
N ALA A 14 -5.23 11.68 8.56
CA ALA A 14 -5.35 13.13 8.58
C ALA A 14 -5.34 13.74 7.17
N LEU A 15 -4.84 12.98 6.18
CA LEU A 15 -4.76 13.37 4.77
C LEU A 15 -5.91 12.76 3.96
N THR A 16 -6.38 13.50 2.94
CA THR A 16 -7.38 13.04 1.95
C THR A 16 -6.75 12.20 0.84
N GLU A 17 -7.51 11.29 0.22
CA GLU A 17 -7.09 10.56 -0.98
C GLU A 17 -7.08 11.49 -2.19
N LEU A 18 -5.94 11.63 -2.87
CA LEU A 18 -5.81 12.39 -4.12
C LEU A 18 -6.00 11.51 -5.36
N GLY A 19 -5.75 10.21 -5.22
CA GLY A 19 -5.91 9.27 -6.31
C GLY A 19 -5.27 7.92 -6.05
N ARG A 20 -5.32 7.07 -7.08
CA ARG A 20 -4.89 5.67 -7.03
C ARG A 20 -3.85 5.38 -8.07
N ILE A 21 -2.92 4.50 -7.70
CA ILE A 21 -1.83 4.06 -8.55
C ILE A 21 -2.01 2.57 -8.82
N ALA A 22 -1.85 2.16 -10.08
CA ALA A 22 -1.94 0.78 -10.51
C ALA A 22 -0.76 0.38 -11.40
N VAL A 23 -0.40 -0.89 -11.40
CA VAL A 23 0.57 -1.51 -12.34
C VAL A 23 -0.13 -2.49 -13.28
N GLY A 24 -1.41 -2.24 -13.54
CA GLY A 24 -2.24 -3.03 -14.42
C GLY A 24 -3.28 -2.19 -15.13
N GLU A 25 -3.69 -2.68 -16.29
CA GLU A 25 -4.66 -2.04 -17.15
C GLU A 25 -5.64 -3.05 -17.74
N LYS A 26 -6.72 -2.52 -18.32
CA LYS A 26 -7.65 -3.30 -19.12
C LYS A 26 -7.27 -3.06 -20.58
N VAL A 27 -6.94 -4.13 -21.29
CA VAL A 27 -6.65 -4.09 -22.72
C VAL A 27 -7.72 -4.87 -23.46
N GLU A 28 -8.06 -4.43 -24.66
CA GLU A 28 -8.93 -5.19 -25.54
C GLU A 28 -8.10 -6.22 -26.32
N ARG A 29 -8.50 -7.49 -26.23
CA ARG A 29 -7.91 -8.58 -27.03
C ARG A 29 -9.05 -9.41 -27.60
N SER A 30 -9.09 -9.52 -28.93
CA SER A 30 -10.09 -10.33 -29.65
C SER A 30 -11.54 -9.98 -29.26
N GLY A 31 -11.85 -8.69 -29.11
CA GLY A 31 -13.18 -8.19 -28.72
C GLY A 31 -13.56 -8.41 -27.25
N GLN A 32 -12.62 -8.87 -26.40
CA GLN A 32 -12.82 -8.99 -24.97
C GLN A 32 -11.85 -8.09 -24.19
N VAL A 33 -12.39 -7.39 -23.19
CA VAL A 33 -11.59 -6.57 -22.27
C VAL A 33 -10.96 -7.47 -21.21
N VAL A 34 -9.66 -7.67 -21.31
CA VAL A 34 -8.87 -8.53 -20.41
C VAL A 34 -7.89 -7.70 -19.58
N PRO A 35 -7.61 -8.08 -18.32
CA PRO A 35 -6.58 -7.42 -17.53
C PRO A 35 -5.19 -7.74 -18.09
N SER A 36 -4.32 -6.73 -18.13
CA SER A 36 -2.92 -6.85 -18.48
C SER A 36 -2.04 -6.13 -17.47
N SER A 37 -0.82 -6.63 -17.31
CA SER A 37 0.16 -6.03 -16.42
C SER A 37 1.11 -5.13 -17.19
N ILE A 38 1.40 -3.96 -16.64
CA ILE A 38 2.31 -2.96 -17.21
C ILE A 38 3.57 -2.82 -16.36
N ASP A 39 4.62 -2.27 -16.94
CA ASP A 39 5.92 -1.96 -16.34
C ASP A 39 6.06 -0.49 -15.95
N SER A 40 4.95 0.24 -15.90
CA SER A 40 4.86 1.61 -15.44
C SER A 40 3.72 1.78 -14.42
N PHE A 41 3.80 2.83 -13.63
CA PHE A 41 2.74 3.29 -12.76
C PHE A 41 1.70 4.03 -13.59
N ARG A 42 0.46 3.58 -13.47
CA ARG A 42 -0.71 4.25 -14.00
C ARG A 42 -1.39 5.03 -12.89
N ILE A 43 -1.34 6.34 -13.00
CA ILE A 43 -1.98 7.28 -12.09
C ILE A 43 -3.46 7.41 -12.46
N ARG A 44 -4.34 7.46 -11.47
CA ARG A 44 -5.79 7.62 -11.63
C ARG A 44 -6.35 8.57 -10.59
N GLY A 45 -7.39 9.29 -10.94
CA GLY A 45 -8.05 10.28 -10.08
C GLY A 45 -7.93 11.69 -10.65
N ASP A 46 -8.60 12.63 -9.99
CA ASP A 46 -8.78 14.01 -10.49
C ASP A 46 -7.45 14.78 -10.64
N HIS A 47 -6.41 14.31 -9.95
CA HIS A 47 -5.08 14.94 -9.94
C HIS A 47 -4.05 14.21 -10.80
N ALA A 48 -4.45 13.24 -11.64
CA ALA A 48 -3.52 12.46 -12.45
C ALA A 48 -2.70 13.33 -13.42
N GLU A 49 -3.32 14.34 -14.04
CA GLU A 49 -2.64 15.25 -14.97
C GLU A 49 -1.49 16.02 -14.31
N THR A 50 -1.63 16.40 -13.03
CA THR A 50 -0.55 17.08 -12.29
C THR A 50 0.67 16.17 -12.17
N VAL A 51 0.46 14.86 -11.95
CA VAL A 51 1.56 13.89 -11.88
C VAL A 51 2.20 13.70 -13.26
N HIS A 52 1.40 13.60 -14.32
CA HIS A 52 1.91 13.44 -15.69
C HIS A 52 2.68 14.66 -16.18
N LYS A 53 2.30 15.88 -15.76
CA LYS A 53 3.08 17.10 -16.06
C LYS A 53 4.49 17.08 -15.47
N ILE A 54 4.69 16.42 -14.34
CA ILE A 54 5.98 16.38 -13.63
C ILE A 54 6.83 15.17 -14.05
N TYR A 55 6.21 13.99 -14.16
CA TYR A 55 6.94 12.73 -14.39
C TYR A 55 6.74 12.14 -15.80
N GLY A 56 5.91 12.77 -16.65
CA GLY A 56 5.54 12.28 -17.97
C GLY A 56 4.46 11.18 -17.95
N GLU A 57 4.18 10.64 -19.13
CA GLU A 57 3.14 9.61 -19.34
C GLU A 57 3.58 8.21 -18.86
N THR A 58 4.86 7.88 -19.05
CA THR A 58 5.43 6.57 -18.68
C THR A 58 6.27 6.70 -17.42
N ILE A 59 5.65 6.45 -16.27
CA ILE A 59 6.27 6.63 -14.96
C ILE A 59 6.76 5.27 -14.44
N THR A 60 8.05 5.02 -14.33
CA THR A 60 8.59 3.76 -13.78
C THR A 60 9.11 3.90 -12.35
N GLU A 61 9.32 5.14 -11.91
CA GLU A 61 9.83 5.49 -10.60
C GLU A 61 9.02 6.65 -10.00
N LEU A 62 8.65 6.55 -8.74
CA LEU A 62 7.92 7.58 -8.00
C LEU A 62 8.67 7.91 -6.70
N PRO A 63 9.20 9.12 -6.56
CA PRO A 63 9.69 9.62 -5.28
C PRO A 63 8.52 9.80 -4.31
N ILE A 64 8.56 9.11 -3.17
CA ILE A 64 7.47 9.10 -2.19
C ILE A 64 7.97 9.41 -0.79
N LEU A 65 7.02 9.83 0.05
CA LEU A 65 7.18 10.01 1.49
C LEU A 65 6.03 9.30 2.20
N PHE A 66 6.32 8.56 3.26
CA PHE A 66 5.29 8.10 4.19
C PHE A 66 4.94 9.24 5.14
N TYR A 67 3.65 9.47 5.39
CA TYR A 67 3.18 10.54 6.27
C TYR A 67 2.91 10.08 7.70
N SER A 68 3.17 8.81 8.01
CA SER A 68 3.01 8.22 9.34
C SER A 68 3.90 6.99 9.48
N ASP A 69 4.31 6.68 10.71
CA ASP A 69 4.95 5.42 11.07
C ASP A 69 3.98 4.27 11.34
N GLN A 70 2.66 4.54 11.41
CA GLN A 70 1.65 3.52 11.67
C GLN A 70 1.39 2.68 10.41
N GLU A 71 1.72 1.39 10.47
CA GLU A 71 1.59 0.47 9.33
C GLU A 71 0.14 0.36 8.84
N GLU A 72 -0.83 0.44 9.74
CA GLU A 72 -2.25 0.39 9.43
C GLU A 72 -2.70 1.58 8.56
N LEU A 73 -2.01 2.71 8.68
CA LEU A 73 -2.24 3.90 7.86
C LEU A 73 -1.53 3.83 6.52
N VAL A 74 -0.24 3.45 6.50
CA VAL A 74 0.60 3.66 5.30
C VAL A 74 1.07 2.39 4.59
N CYS A 75 1.02 1.22 5.23
CA CYS A 75 1.48 -0.06 4.69
C CYS A 75 0.62 -1.23 5.20
N ASN A 76 -0.70 -1.15 5.01
CA ASN A 76 -1.63 -2.11 5.59
C ASN A 76 -1.76 -3.37 4.73
N GLU A 77 -1.51 -4.53 5.32
CA GLU A 77 -1.84 -5.84 4.75
C GLU A 77 -3.09 -6.42 5.42
N ARG A 78 -4.07 -6.88 4.63
CA ARG A 78 -5.27 -7.55 5.13
C ARG A 78 -5.76 -8.60 4.15
N LEU A 79 -6.55 -9.54 4.63
CA LEU A 79 -7.32 -10.43 3.77
C LEU A 79 -8.54 -9.71 3.22
N GLU A 80 -8.85 -9.94 1.94
CA GLU A 80 -10.10 -9.51 1.30
C GLU A 80 -10.76 -10.69 0.57
N ILE A 81 -12.08 -10.76 0.65
CA ILE A 81 -12.91 -11.57 -0.24
C ILE A 81 -13.85 -10.64 -1.02
N ARG A 82 -14.02 -10.95 -2.30
CA ARG A 82 -14.80 -10.13 -3.23
C ARG A 82 -15.83 -10.96 -3.95
N THR A 83 -16.91 -10.30 -4.35
CA THR A 83 -17.95 -10.86 -5.21
C THR A 83 -17.42 -11.08 -6.63
N ALA A 84 -18.17 -11.82 -7.46
CA ALA A 84 -17.79 -12.09 -8.85
C ALA A 84 -17.71 -10.84 -9.73
N ASP A 85 -18.43 -9.76 -9.39
CA ASP A 85 -18.35 -8.43 -10.02
C ASP A 85 -17.24 -7.55 -9.43
N GLY A 86 -16.46 -8.05 -8.47
CA GLY A 86 -15.27 -7.39 -7.92
C GLY A 86 -15.52 -6.42 -6.78
N LYS A 87 -16.73 -6.40 -6.21
CA LYS A 87 -17.05 -5.60 -5.01
C LYS A 87 -16.47 -6.27 -3.76
N LEU A 88 -16.08 -5.46 -2.78
CA LEU A 88 -15.59 -5.97 -1.50
C LEU A 88 -16.77 -6.58 -0.74
N PHE A 89 -16.67 -7.87 -0.40
CA PHE A 89 -17.68 -8.56 0.39
C PHE A 89 -17.24 -8.71 1.85
N GLY A 90 -15.95 -8.91 2.08
CA GLY A 90 -15.41 -8.94 3.43
C GLY A 90 -13.91 -8.68 3.48
N TYR A 91 -13.42 -8.29 4.65
CA TYR A 91 -12.00 -8.09 4.94
C TYR A 91 -11.67 -8.49 6.39
N GLY A 92 -10.40 -8.78 6.68
CA GLY A 92 -9.98 -9.18 8.02
C GLY A 92 -8.49 -9.52 8.14
N ASP A 93 -8.09 -10.00 9.32
CA ASP A 93 -6.68 -10.24 9.71
C ASP A 93 -6.44 -11.66 10.27
N ASN A 94 -7.27 -12.64 9.87
CA ASN A 94 -7.34 -14.01 10.41
C ASN A 94 -7.92 -14.14 11.82
N GLN A 95 -8.15 -13.05 12.55
CA GLN A 95 -8.79 -13.07 13.87
C GLN A 95 -10.14 -12.37 13.82
N THR A 96 -10.15 -11.15 13.32
CA THR A 96 -11.33 -10.29 13.19
C THR A 96 -11.72 -10.17 11.72
N PHE A 97 -13.01 -10.35 11.44
CA PHE A 97 -13.59 -10.28 10.11
C PHE A 97 -14.75 -9.29 10.05
N HIS A 98 -14.73 -8.47 9.01
CA HIS A 98 -15.78 -7.53 8.66
C HIS A 98 -16.48 -8.04 7.40
N ILE A 99 -17.73 -8.51 7.53
CA ILE A 99 -18.50 -9.12 6.44
C ILE A 99 -19.69 -8.24 6.09
N TRP A 100 -19.91 -7.98 4.80
CA TRP A 100 -21.02 -7.17 4.32
C TRP A 100 -22.35 -7.81 4.71
N ASN A 101 -23.19 -7.06 5.42
CA ASN A 101 -24.57 -7.42 5.71
C ASN A 101 -25.48 -6.59 4.81
N ASP A 102 -26.18 -7.25 3.89
CA ASP A 102 -27.00 -6.56 2.89
C ASP A 102 -28.29 -5.98 3.48
N GLU A 103 -28.83 -6.56 4.56
CA GLU A 103 -30.03 -6.05 5.24
C GLU A 103 -29.72 -4.73 5.97
N LEU A 104 -28.58 -4.70 6.68
CA LEU A 104 -28.16 -3.55 7.48
C LEU A 104 -27.34 -2.52 6.70
N LYS A 105 -27.01 -2.81 5.43
CA LYS A 105 -26.16 -1.99 4.55
C LYS A 105 -24.86 -1.54 5.22
N LYS A 106 -24.25 -2.43 6.00
CA LYS A 106 -22.99 -2.19 6.72
C LYS A 106 -22.19 -3.47 6.90
N TYR A 107 -20.91 -3.34 7.22
CA TYR A 107 -20.10 -4.47 7.63
C TYR A 107 -20.43 -4.89 9.07
N ALA A 108 -20.76 -6.16 9.25
CA ALA A 108 -20.87 -6.81 10.55
C ALA A 108 -19.50 -7.36 10.97
N VAL A 109 -19.14 -7.17 12.24
CA VAL A 109 -17.86 -7.62 12.80
C VAL A 109 -18.07 -8.94 13.53
N THR A 110 -17.22 -9.92 13.25
CA THR A 110 -17.14 -11.19 13.97
C THR A 110 -15.68 -11.59 14.16
N THR A 111 -15.43 -12.54 15.05
CA THR A 111 -14.10 -13.11 15.26
C THR A 111 -14.11 -14.62 15.07
N THR A 112 -12.93 -15.21 14.89
CA THR A 112 -12.77 -16.67 14.77
C THR A 112 -13.07 -17.40 16.07
N GLU A 113 -12.95 -16.76 17.24
CA GLU A 113 -13.39 -17.36 18.51
C GLU A 113 -14.90 -17.55 18.56
N ARG A 114 -15.67 -16.57 18.06
CA ARG A 114 -17.13 -16.63 18.01
C ARG A 114 -17.66 -17.49 16.87
N ARG A 115 -16.97 -17.48 15.73
CA ARG A 115 -17.37 -18.18 14.51
C ARG A 115 -16.15 -18.79 13.83
N PRO A 116 -15.66 -19.96 14.31
CA PRO A 116 -14.41 -20.56 13.83
C PRO A 116 -14.33 -20.82 12.33
N GLN A 117 -15.46 -21.09 11.68
CA GLN A 117 -15.54 -21.41 10.25
C GLN A 117 -15.90 -20.19 9.37
N ILE A 118 -15.80 -18.96 9.90
CA ILE A 118 -16.25 -17.76 9.18
C ILE A 118 -15.65 -17.63 7.78
N MET A 119 -14.39 -17.98 7.59
CA MET A 119 -13.72 -17.85 6.29
C MET A 119 -14.38 -18.76 5.23
N ASP A 120 -14.55 -20.04 5.55
CA ASP A 120 -15.11 -21.05 4.65
C ASP A 120 -16.59 -20.81 4.40
N GLU A 121 -17.35 -20.46 5.43
CA GLU A 121 -18.76 -20.11 5.32
C GLU A 121 -18.96 -18.87 4.43
N THR A 122 -18.08 -17.87 4.55
CA THR A 122 -18.12 -16.68 3.70
C THR A 122 -17.84 -17.05 2.25
N VAL A 123 -16.83 -17.90 1.99
CA VAL A 123 -16.53 -18.39 0.64
C VAL A 123 -17.73 -19.13 0.05
N ALA A 124 -18.30 -20.09 0.79
CA ALA A 124 -19.46 -20.86 0.35
C ALA A 124 -20.67 -19.97 0.05
N PHE A 125 -20.91 -18.96 0.90
CA PHE A 125 -21.98 -17.99 0.70
C PHE A 125 -21.79 -17.18 -0.59
N VAL A 126 -20.60 -16.62 -0.82
CA VAL A 126 -20.33 -15.78 -2.00
C VAL A 126 -20.29 -16.62 -3.29
N GLN A 127 -19.92 -17.89 -3.20
CA GLN A 127 -19.94 -18.82 -4.33
C GLN A 127 -21.34 -19.29 -4.71
N LYS A 128 -22.34 -19.09 -3.85
CA LYS A 128 -23.71 -19.55 -4.06
C LYS A 128 -24.24 -19.02 -5.40
N ASN A 129 -24.79 -19.93 -6.21
CA ASN A 129 -25.36 -19.67 -7.54
C ASN A 129 -24.36 -19.16 -8.60
N LEU A 130 -23.05 -19.22 -8.35
CA LEU A 130 -22.05 -18.93 -9.37
C LEU A 130 -21.73 -20.19 -10.20
N PRO A 131 -21.52 -20.04 -11.52
CA PRO A 131 -20.98 -21.12 -12.33
C PRO A 131 -19.60 -21.59 -11.80
N PRO A 132 -19.25 -22.88 -11.92
CA PRO A 132 -18.01 -23.43 -11.35
C PRO A 132 -16.74 -22.65 -11.73
N GLY A 133 -16.68 -22.16 -12.98
CA GLY A 133 -15.56 -21.36 -13.48
C GLY A 133 -15.38 -20.00 -12.80
N LYS A 134 -16.45 -19.40 -12.27
CA LYS A 134 -16.40 -18.15 -11.49
C LYS A 134 -16.24 -18.43 -10.00
N ALA A 135 -16.90 -19.46 -9.48
CA ALA A 135 -16.83 -19.86 -8.07
C ALA A 135 -15.38 -20.12 -7.63
N LYS A 136 -14.56 -20.79 -8.46
CA LYS A 136 -13.13 -21.05 -8.16
C LYS A 136 -12.25 -19.81 -7.97
N LEU A 137 -12.71 -18.63 -8.43
CA LEU A 137 -12.00 -17.37 -8.29
C LEU A 137 -12.35 -16.67 -6.96
N ILE A 138 -13.44 -17.07 -6.31
CA ILE A 138 -13.87 -16.54 -5.01
C ILE A 138 -13.06 -17.22 -3.92
N ARG A 139 -12.19 -16.45 -3.29
CA ARG A 139 -11.38 -16.85 -2.14
C ARG A 139 -10.89 -15.63 -1.39
N TRP A 140 -10.50 -15.81 -0.14
CA TRP A 140 -9.76 -14.81 0.61
C TRP A 140 -8.38 -14.62 -0.02
N LEU A 141 -7.99 -13.37 -0.26
CA LEU A 141 -6.71 -13.00 -0.83
C LEU A 141 -6.05 -11.91 0.02
N PRO A 142 -4.76 -12.04 0.35
CA PRO A 142 -3.98 -10.94 0.90
C PRO A 142 -3.96 -9.75 -0.06
N VAL A 143 -4.17 -8.56 0.48
CA VAL A 143 -4.07 -7.28 -0.19
C VAL A 143 -3.19 -6.38 0.66
N LEU A 144 -2.10 -5.89 0.07
CA LEU A 144 -1.29 -4.84 0.67
C LEU A 144 -1.68 -3.50 0.04
N THR A 145 -1.90 -2.49 0.89
CA THR A 145 -2.20 -1.12 0.49
C THR A 145 -1.15 -0.17 1.06
N LEU A 146 -0.39 0.45 0.16
CA LEU A 146 0.47 1.58 0.48
C LEU A 146 -0.31 2.89 0.37
N ARG A 147 -0.11 3.78 1.34
CA ARG A 147 -0.55 5.18 1.29
C ARG A 147 0.64 6.09 1.53
N PHE A 148 0.89 7.00 0.60
CA PHE A 148 2.06 7.86 0.62
C PHE A 148 1.78 9.18 -0.08
N VAL A 149 2.62 10.18 0.18
CA VAL A 149 2.66 11.42 -0.59
C VAL A 149 3.67 11.24 -1.71
N ILE A 150 3.37 11.73 -2.92
CA ILE A 150 4.38 11.83 -3.98
C ILE A 150 5.14 13.14 -3.75
N ARG A 151 6.45 13.04 -3.54
CA ARG A 151 7.27 14.13 -2.97
C ARG A 151 7.18 15.43 -3.77
N ASP A 152 7.24 15.34 -5.09
CA ASP A 152 7.39 16.54 -5.94
C ASP A 152 6.03 17.08 -6.43
N ILE A 153 4.91 16.55 -5.93
CA ILE A 153 3.56 16.99 -6.30
C ILE A 153 3.07 18.05 -5.30
N PRO A 154 2.70 19.27 -5.75
CA PRO A 154 2.29 20.36 -4.89
C PRO A 154 0.82 20.22 -4.42
N LEU A 155 0.44 19.05 -3.91
CA LEU A 155 -0.90 18.74 -3.41
C LEU A 155 -0.81 18.05 -2.05
N LEU A 156 -1.58 18.55 -1.08
CA LEU A 156 -1.64 17.96 0.26
C LEU A 156 -2.68 16.84 0.32
N GLY A 157 -2.19 15.60 0.25
CA GLY A 157 -3.01 14.40 0.38
C GLY A 157 -2.21 13.14 0.06
N TYR A 158 -2.82 11.97 0.20
CA TYR A 158 -2.16 10.70 -0.08
C TYR A 158 -2.59 10.09 -1.41
N TRP A 159 -1.67 9.38 -2.03
CA TRP A 159 -1.90 8.46 -3.14
C TRP A 159 -1.94 7.04 -2.61
N GLN A 160 -2.81 6.21 -3.20
CA GLN A 160 -2.97 4.83 -2.78
C GLN A 160 -2.49 3.85 -3.86
N PHE A 161 -1.58 2.95 -3.50
CA PHE A 161 -1.21 1.79 -4.31
C PHE A 161 -1.68 0.50 -3.60
N SER A 162 -2.46 -0.34 -4.29
CA SER A 162 -2.90 -1.63 -3.73
C SER A 162 -2.51 -2.80 -4.63
N THR A 163 -2.04 -3.89 -4.04
CA THR A 163 -1.61 -5.09 -4.77
C THR A 163 -2.10 -6.39 -4.12
N ARG A 164 -2.29 -7.42 -4.97
CA ARG A 164 -2.62 -8.81 -4.60
C ARG A 164 -1.49 -9.78 -4.92
N ALA A 165 -0.31 -9.29 -5.26
CA ALA A 165 0.81 -10.12 -5.67
C ALA A 165 1.51 -10.76 -4.46
N VAL A 166 0.86 -11.78 -3.88
CA VAL A 166 1.24 -12.47 -2.63
C VAL A 166 2.64 -13.06 -2.66
N GLN A 167 3.10 -13.52 -3.82
CA GLN A 167 4.40 -14.21 -3.93
C GLN A 167 5.57 -13.24 -4.18
N THR A 168 5.31 -11.97 -4.48
CA THR A 168 6.35 -11.07 -5.02
C THR A 168 6.27 -9.69 -4.40
N THR A 169 5.34 -8.84 -4.84
CA THR A 169 5.29 -7.43 -4.44
C THR A 169 4.88 -7.26 -2.99
N ILE A 170 3.92 -8.05 -2.49
CA ILE A 170 3.47 -7.97 -1.07
C ILE A 170 4.66 -8.20 -0.11
N PRO A 171 5.35 -9.36 -0.14
CA PRO A 171 6.44 -9.60 0.79
C PRO A 171 7.60 -8.62 0.58
N ASN A 172 7.88 -8.20 -0.67
CA ASN A 172 8.93 -7.23 -0.94
C ASN A 172 8.66 -5.86 -0.30
N LEU A 173 7.45 -5.32 -0.45
CA LEU A 173 7.09 -4.02 0.12
C LEU A 173 7.01 -4.07 1.65
N ARG A 174 6.31 -5.07 2.21
CA ARG A 174 6.16 -5.23 3.66
C ARG A 174 7.52 -5.38 4.34
N ASN A 175 8.33 -6.36 3.90
CA ASN A 175 9.59 -6.65 4.56
C ASN A 175 10.54 -5.44 4.51
N LYS A 176 10.59 -4.71 3.39
CA LYS A 176 11.41 -3.50 3.28
C LYS A 176 10.90 -2.36 4.17
N PHE A 177 9.59 -2.15 4.23
CA PHE A 177 9.00 -1.18 5.14
C PHE A 177 9.40 -1.48 6.59
N ASP A 178 9.20 -2.73 7.03
CA ASP A 178 9.52 -3.18 8.39
C ASP A 178 11.02 -3.10 8.69
N GLU A 179 11.87 -3.51 7.73
CA GLU A 179 13.32 -3.45 7.83
C GLU A 179 13.81 -2.01 8.01
N TYR A 180 13.34 -1.08 7.18
CA TYR A 180 13.75 0.32 7.26
C TYR A 180 13.20 1.01 8.51
N LYS A 181 11.96 0.71 8.92
CA LYS A 181 11.41 1.20 10.19
C LYS A 181 12.25 0.71 11.38
N LYS A 182 12.65 -0.57 11.36
CA LYS A 182 13.53 -1.14 12.41
C LYS A 182 14.92 -0.52 12.38
N LEU A 183 15.49 -0.29 11.21
CA LEU A 183 16.85 0.22 11.05
C LEU A 183 16.96 1.70 11.42
N PHE A 184 15.98 2.52 11.03
CA PHE A 184 16.01 3.98 11.19
C PHE A 184 15.18 4.48 12.39
N GLY A 185 14.36 3.63 12.99
CA GLY A 185 13.42 4.01 14.05
C GLY A 185 12.13 4.66 13.54
N SER A 186 12.16 5.22 12.33
CA SER A 186 11.03 5.84 11.65
C SER A 186 11.17 5.70 10.13
N VAL A 187 10.04 5.67 9.43
CA VAL A 187 9.94 5.79 7.96
C VAL A 187 9.17 7.05 7.56
N GLN A 188 8.54 7.73 8.53
CA GLN A 188 7.80 8.95 8.32
C GLN A 188 8.73 10.06 7.80
N TYR A 189 8.30 10.71 6.71
CA TYR A 189 9.00 11.79 6.02
C TYR A 189 10.41 11.47 5.51
N LEU A 190 10.80 10.20 5.51
CA LEU A 190 12.04 9.77 4.85
C LEU A 190 11.80 9.58 3.35
N PRO A 191 12.76 9.99 2.49
CA PRO A 191 12.59 9.88 1.05
C PRO A 191 12.80 8.43 0.60
N PHE A 192 11.79 7.90 -0.07
CA PHE A 192 11.85 6.61 -0.75
C PHE A 192 11.55 6.77 -2.24
N LEU A 193 11.95 5.78 -3.01
CA LEU A 193 11.66 5.66 -4.42
C LEU A 193 10.91 4.35 -4.63
N LEU A 194 9.66 4.46 -5.06
CA LEU A 194 8.84 3.34 -5.47
C LEU A 194 9.17 3.03 -6.93
N LYS A 195 9.63 1.82 -7.24
CA LYS A 195 10.01 1.41 -8.60
C LYS A 195 9.14 0.27 -9.10
N VAL A 196 8.77 0.28 -10.38
CA VAL A 196 8.12 -0.86 -11.02
C VAL A 196 9.01 -1.43 -12.11
N LYS A 197 9.12 -2.77 -12.16
CA LYS A 197 9.83 -3.49 -13.23
C LYS A 197 9.14 -4.80 -13.56
N LYS A 198 9.13 -5.20 -14.83
CA LYS A 198 8.74 -6.56 -15.24
C LYS A 198 9.90 -7.52 -15.01
N VAL A 199 9.62 -8.65 -14.37
CA VAL A 199 10.57 -9.76 -14.25
C VAL A 199 10.02 -11.00 -14.94
N LYS A 200 10.93 -11.82 -15.47
CA LYS A 200 10.60 -13.15 -16.00
C LYS A 200 10.47 -14.13 -14.83
N THR A 201 9.53 -15.07 -14.93
CA THR A 201 9.48 -16.20 -14.01
C THR A 201 10.70 -17.10 -14.18
N ASN A 202 11.28 -17.55 -13.07
CA ASN A 202 12.37 -18.54 -13.07
C ASN A 202 11.85 -19.98 -12.93
N LYS A 203 10.53 -20.18 -12.98
CA LYS A 203 9.92 -21.51 -12.88
C LYS A 203 10.12 -22.28 -14.20
N PRO A 204 10.66 -23.51 -14.17
CA PRO A 204 10.84 -24.32 -15.38
C PRO A 204 9.53 -24.46 -16.18
N GLY A 205 9.62 -24.30 -17.51
CA GLY A 205 8.47 -24.43 -18.43
C GLY A 205 7.50 -23.23 -18.44
N MET A 206 7.73 -22.20 -17.65
CA MET A 206 6.88 -21.00 -17.61
C MET A 206 7.59 -19.81 -18.28
N VAL A 207 6.89 -19.10 -19.18
CA VAL A 207 7.46 -17.96 -19.94
C VAL A 207 6.79 -16.62 -19.64
N TYR A 208 5.91 -16.55 -18.64
CA TYR A 208 5.21 -15.30 -18.33
C TYR A 208 6.08 -14.30 -17.55
N GLN A 209 5.84 -13.02 -17.83
CA GLN A 209 6.41 -11.88 -17.13
C GLN A 209 5.38 -11.25 -16.20
N TYR A 210 5.83 -10.68 -15.08
CA TYR A 210 4.96 -9.98 -14.15
C TYR A 210 5.67 -8.77 -13.53
N PRO A 211 4.92 -7.71 -13.18
CA PRO A 211 5.49 -6.55 -12.52
C PRO A 211 5.80 -6.87 -11.06
N ILE A 212 6.93 -6.36 -10.59
CA ILE A 212 7.25 -6.24 -9.19
C ILE A 212 7.36 -4.75 -8.87
N VAL A 213 6.72 -4.34 -7.78
CA VAL A 213 6.95 -3.02 -7.20
C VAL A 213 7.95 -3.13 -6.05
N ASP A 214 8.91 -2.23 -6.06
CA ASP A 214 10.02 -2.18 -5.12
C ASP A 214 10.07 -0.85 -4.38
N LEU A 215 10.57 -0.87 -3.14
CA LEU A 215 10.75 0.29 -2.28
C LEU A 215 12.25 0.48 -2.03
N VAL A 216 12.78 1.66 -2.32
CA VAL A 216 14.23 1.94 -2.20
C VAL A 216 14.44 3.26 -1.45
N PRO A 217 15.14 3.28 -0.31
CA PRO A 217 15.45 4.52 0.40
C PRO A 217 16.37 5.41 -0.45
N GLN A 218 16.17 6.72 -0.39
CA GLN A 218 16.90 7.72 -1.17
C GLN A 218 17.94 8.44 -0.30
N PHE A 219 18.79 7.69 0.38
CA PHE A 219 19.91 8.20 1.18
C PHE A 219 20.99 7.13 1.34
N SER A 220 22.23 7.57 1.60
CA SER A 220 23.36 6.64 1.83
C SER A 220 23.21 5.92 3.17
N PHE A 221 23.89 4.78 3.34
CA PHE A 221 23.91 4.07 4.62
C PHE A 221 24.46 4.93 5.77
N GLU A 222 25.49 5.72 5.51
CA GLU A 222 26.07 6.65 6.48
C GLU A 222 25.05 7.71 6.92
N THR A 223 24.38 8.34 5.94
CA THR A 223 23.29 9.30 6.16
C THR A 223 22.18 8.66 7.00
N ALA A 224 21.83 7.42 6.69
CA ALA A 224 20.81 6.66 7.38
C ALA A 224 21.19 6.35 8.84
N HIS A 225 22.46 6.01 9.07
CA HIS A 225 22.97 5.72 10.40
C HIS A 225 22.97 6.97 11.30
N ARG A 226 23.43 8.10 10.77
CA ARG A 226 23.40 9.39 11.46
C ARG A 226 21.97 9.80 11.83
N LEU A 227 21.05 9.65 10.88
CA LEU A 227 19.63 9.89 11.07
C LEU A 227 19.03 9.00 12.17
N ALA A 228 19.27 7.69 12.09
CA ALA A 228 18.75 6.72 13.06
C ALA A 228 19.24 7.01 14.48
N ARG A 229 20.52 7.39 14.59
CA ARG A 229 21.12 7.81 15.86
C ARG A 229 20.45 9.08 16.40
N TYR A 230 20.36 10.11 15.57
CA TYR A 230 19.77 11.38 15.97
C TYR A 230 18.32 11.23 16.46
N LEU A 231 17.48 10.48 15.73
CA LEU A 231 16.10 10.21 16.13
C LEU A 231 16.01 9.44 17.46
N ARG A 232 16.95 8.54 17.73
CA ARG A 232 17.03 7.78 18.99
C ARG A 232 17.45 8.67 20.17
N GLU A 233 18.43 9.54 19.94
CA GLU A 233 18.93 10.47 20.95
C GLU A 233 17.95 11.64 21.20
N ASN A 234 17.09 11.95 20.22
CA ASN A 234 16.12 13.04 20.28
C ASN A 234 14.70 12.53 19.98
N PRO A 235 14.00 11.89 20.93
CA PRO A 235 12.68 11.30 20.70
C PRO A 235 11.58 12.29 20.28
N ASN A 236 11.80 13.58 20.51
CA ASN A 236 10.89 14.67 20.13
C ASN A 236 11.31 15.35 18.82
N ALA A 237 12.33 14.84 18.12
CA ALA A 237 12.76 15.37 16.84
C ALA A 237 11.69 15.17 15.77
N ASP A 238 11.48 16.20 14.97
CA ASP A 238 10.57 16.16 13.83
C ASP A 238 11.36 15.97 12.53
N ALA A 239 11.19 14.79 11.93
CA ALA A 239 11.86 14.43 10.68
C ALA A 239 11.46 15.33 9.49
N SER A 240 10.34 16.04 9.59
CA SER A 240 9.89 16.98 8.54
C SER A 240 10.85 18.14 8.32
N ARG A 241 11.68 18.49 9.32
CA ARG A 241 12.69 19.57 9.19
C ARG A 241 13.67 19.32 8.05
N TRP A 242 13.96 18.06 7.76
CA TRP A 242 14.89 17.63 6.71
C TRP A 242 14.30 17.66 5.29
N LEU A 243 12.99 17.90 5.17
CA LEU A 243 12.32 18.13 3.90
C LEU A 243 12.38 19.61 3.46
N SER A 244 12.84 20.51 4.33
CA SER A 244 12.90 21.95 4.00
C SER A 244 14.22 22.31 3.32
N GLU A 245 14.19 23.24 2.36
CA GLU A 245 15.39 23.73 1.64
C GLU A 245 16.44 24.36 2.57
N GLN A 246 16.02 24.82 3.74
CA GLN A 246 16.86 25.41 4.79
C GLN A 246 17.12 24.45 5.97
N GLY A 247 16.61 23.23 5.91
CA GLY A 247 16.77 22.23 6.95
C GLY A 247 18.20 21.69 7.00
N GLU A 248 18.66 21.32 8.20
CA GLU A 248 19.91 20.57 8.35
C GLU A 248 19.83 19.32 7.48
N LYS A 249 20.74 19.15 6.51
CA LYS A 249 20.75 17.91 5.74
C LYS A 249 21.14 16.77 6.69
N PRO A 250 20.58 15.56 6.55
CA PRO A 250 21.03 14.41 7.34
C PRO A 250 22.54 14.12 7.21
N GLU A 251 23.17 14.58 6.13
CA GLU A 251 24.63 14.57 5.89
C GLU A 251 25.43 15.51 6.80
N GLN A 252 24.77 16.48 7.45
CA GLN A 252 25.35 17.48 8.36
C GLN A 252 25.22 17.05 9.82
N LEU A 253 24.45 15.99 10.11
CA LEU A 253 24.41 15.41 11.45
C LEU A 253 25.82 14.94 11.85
N PRO A 254 26.20 15.12 13.13
CA PRO A 254 27.53 14.74 13.59
C PRO A 254 27.83 13.28 13.23
N SER A 255 28.93 13.10 12.49
CA SER A 255 29.62 11.82 12.41
C SER A 255 29.95 11.38 13.84
N SER A 256 29.96 10.07 14.10
CA SER A 256 30.46 9.52 15.37
C SER A 256 31.68 10.31 15.85
N ALA A 257 31.57 10.87 17.05
CA ALA A 257 32.65 11.59 17.70
C ALA A 257 33.88 10.67 17.82
N GLU A 258 35.05 11.28 17.59
CA GLU A 258 36.32 10.87 18.18
C GLU A 258 36.21 10.68 19.70
#